data_AF-K2B9J9-F1
#
_entry.id   AF-K2B9J9-F1
#
_cell.length_a   1.000
_cell.length_b   1.000
_cell.length_c   1.000
_cell.angle_alpha   90.00
_cell.angle_beta   90.00
_cell.angle_gamma   90.00
#
_symmetry.space_group_name_H-M   'P 1'
#
loop_
_entity.id
_entity.type
_entity.pdbx_description
1 polymer ?
#
loop_
_entity_poly.entity_id
_entity_poly.type
_entity_poly.pdbx_seq_one_letter_code
_entity_poly.pdbx_strand_id
1 'polypeptide(L)'
;MKTNARSESQTFKALEEAVSVEGSQIVEAQVGQKIILSEDAQMEIIFPFEKINESSKDTNAGSVVARLVYGENSFLLTGDLPGEQEKEILARGINITSDVLKVSHHGSKYSSSEDFLKEVGPRDAIVSVGKSNSYGHPNQEALQRIAKQGTKIFRTDELGDIVYECQEPNVECQKKY
;
A
#
# COMPACT_ATOMS: atom_id res chain seq x y z
N MET A 1 6.87 8.53 8.28
CA MET A 1 7.29 7.27 8.94
C MET A 1 8.44 6.64 8.16
N LYS A 2 9.28 5.84 8.82
CA LYS A 2 10.37 5.09 8.16
C LYS A 2 10.41 3.64 8.60
N THR A 3 11.03 2.80 7.78
CA THR A 3 11.64 1.54 8.23
C THR A 3 13.15 1.73 8.33
N ASN A 4 13.88 0.67 8.68
CA ASN A 4 15.35 0.67 8.64
C ASN A 4 15.91 0.35 7.24
N ALA A 5 15.05 0.24 6.21
CA ALA A 5 15.50 0.08 4.84
C ALA A 5 16.26 1.35 4.38
N ARG A 6 17.38 1.14 3.68
CA ARG A 6 18.24 2.19 3.14
C ARG A 6 18.37 2.05 1.63
N SER A 7 18.58 3.17 0.94
CA SER A 7 18.82 3.20 -0.50
C SER A 7 19.95 4.18 -0.81
N GLU A 8 20.83 3.81 -1.74
CA GLU A 8 21.88 4.70 -2.25
C GLU A 8 21.36 5.70 -3.30
N SER A 9 20.07 5.65 -3.64
CA SER A 9 19.47 6.52 -4.66
C SER A 9 19.54 8.00 -4.29
N GLN A 10 19.62 8.86 -5.31
CA GLN A 10 19.61 10.32 -5.11
C GLN A 10 18.30 10.78 -4.46
N THR A 11 17.17 10.16 -4.81
CA THR A 11 15.86 10.47 -4.23
C THR A 11 15.82 10.20 -2.73
N PHE A 12 16.41 9.09 -2.28
CA PHE A 12 16.47 8.77 -0.85
C PHE A 12 17.31 9.79 -0.09
N LYS A 13 18.48 10.18 -0.62
CA LYS A 13 19.35 11.20 -0.01
C LYS A 13 18.66 12.57 0.05
N ALA A 14 17.96 12.96 -1.02
CA ALA A 14 17.19 14.20 -1.06
C ALA A 14 16.05 14.22 -0.02
N LEU A 15 15.38 13.08 0.20
CA LEU A 15 14.36 12.95 1.23
C LEU A 15 14.96 13.13 2.64
N GLU A 16 16.08 12.48 2.93
CA GLU A 16 16.74 12.63 4.24
C GLU A 16 17.18 14.07 4.51
N GLU A 17 17.73 14.74 3.50
CA GLU A 17 18.09 16.15 3.58
C GLU A 17 16.86 17.03 3.84
N ALA A 18 15.78 16.84 3.07
CA ALA A 18 14.55 17.62 3.23
C ALA A 18 13.94 17.46 4.64
N VAL A 19 13.87 16.23 5.15
CA VAL A 19 13.36 15.95 6.50
C VAL A 19 14.24 16.58 7.58
N SER A 20 15.57 16.53 7.41
CA SER A 20 16.52 17.17 8.31
C SER A 20 16.37 18.70 8.33
N VAL A 21 16.22 19.32 7.17
CA VAL A 21 16.04 20.78 7.02
C VAL A 21 14.71 21.25 7.62
N GLU A 22 13.64 20.49 7.42
CA GLU A 22 12.31 20.82 7.96
C GLU A 22 12.24 20.64 9.49
N GLY A 23 13.09 19.80 10.07
CA GLY A 23 13.03 19.43 11.48
C GLY A 23 11.86 18.49 11.80
N SER A 24 11.36 17.78 10.78
CA SER A 24 10.23 16.86 10.90
C SER A 24 10.53 15.67 11.81
N GLN A 25 9.56 15.29 12.64
CA GLN A 25 9.69 14.12 13.50
C GLN A 25 9.64 12.83 12.66
N ILE A 26 10.70 12.02 12.78
CA ILE A 26 10.78 10.71 12.14
C ILE A 26 10.28 9.64 13.10
N VAL A 27 9.19 8.98 12.72
CA VAL A 27 8.60 7.87 13.47
C VAL A 27 8.93 6.55 12.77
N GLU A 28 9.49 5.58 13.50
CA GLU A 28 9.72 4.21 13.01
C GLU A 28 8.38 3.47 12.92
N ALA A 29 8.07 2.91 11.75
CA ALA A 29 6.83 2.17 11.52
C ALA A 29 6.88 0.82 12.23
N GLN A 30 5.86 0.52 13.04
CA GLN A 30 5.71 -0.75 13.75
C GLN A 30 4.27 -1.23 13.65
N VAL A 31 4.08 -2.54 13.49
CA VAL A 31 2.75 -3.17 13.50
C VAL A 31 1.91 -2.73 14.71
N GLY A 32 0.62 -2.48 14.47
CA GLY A 32 -0.35 -2.06 15.49
C GLY A 32 -0.26 -0.59 15.88
N GLN A 33 0.74 0.15 15.37
CA GLN A 33 0.79 1.59 15.55
C GLN A 33 -0.38 2.28 14.85
N LYS A 34 -0.99 3.25 15.53
CA LYS A 34 -2.09 4.05 15.00
C LYS A 34 -1.70 5.52 14.90
N ILE A 35 -1.96 6.12 13.75
CA ILE A 35 -1.88 7.56 13.53
C ILE A 35 -3.32 8.08 13.49
N ILE A 36 -3.68 8.91 14.45
CA ILE A 36 -5.00 9.54 14.49
C ILE A 36 -4.95 10.79 13.62
N LEU A 37 -5.78 10.81 12.56
CA LEU A 37 -5.88 11.93 11.62
C LEU A 37 -7.04 12.86 11.99
N SER A 38 -8.13 12.29 12.50
CA SER A 38 -9.29 12.98 13.06
C SER A 38 -10.05 12.05 14.01
N GLU A 39 -11.22 12.48 14.51
CA GLU A 39 -12.12 11.62 15.30
C GLU A 39 -12.56 10.37 14.52
N ASP A 40 -12.81 10.52 13.22
CA ASP A 40 -13.34 9.45 12.36
C ASP A 40 -12.26 8.78 11.48
N ALA A 41 -11.06 9.34 11.41
CA ALA A 41 -10.00 8.89 10.52
C ALA A 41 -8.74 8.46 11.28
N GLN A 42 -8.28 7.24 11.01
CA GLN A 42 -7.01 6.72 11.54
C GLN A 42 -6.28 5.89 10.50
N MET A 43 -4.95 5.89 10.59
CA MET A 43 -4.09 4.98 9.83
C MET A 43 -3.45 3.97 10.78
N GLU A 44 -3.70 2.69 10.53
CA GLU A 44 -3.13 1.57 11.26
C GLU A 44 -1.97 0.97 10.46
N ILE A 45 -0.83 0.78 11.11
CA ILE A 45 0.33 0.13 10.50
C ILE A 45 0.17 -1.39 10.65
N ILE A 46 0.14 -2.09 9.52
CA ILE A 46 -0.03 -3.55 9.46
C ILE A 46 1.32 -4.26 9.39
N PHE A 47 2.29 -3.68 8.67
CA PHE A 47 3.63 -4.23 8.48
C PHE A 47 4.64 -3.06 8.39
N PRO A 48 5.86 -3.16 8.95
CA PRO A 48 6.58 -4.39 9.36
C PRO A 48 6.28 -4.93 10.77
N PHE A 49 6.50 -6.23 10.95
CA PHE A 49 6.40 -6.91 12.27
C PHE A 49 7.66 -6.79 13.12
N GLU A 50 8.81 -6.71 12.47
CA GLU A 50 10.11 -6.64 13.11
C GLU A 50 10.94 -5.54 12.45
N LYS A 51 12.02 -5.16 13.13
CA LYS A 51 12.99 -4.24 12.54
C LYS A 51 13.62 -4.88 11.31
N ILE A 52 13.45 -4.20 10.18
CA ILE A 52 14.00 -4.64 8.91
C ILE A 52 15.52 -4.54 8.98
N ASN A 53 16.21 -5.58 8.54
CA ASN A 53 17.66 -5.59 8.57
C ASN A 53 18.20 -4.60 7.52
N GLU A 54 19.04 -3.65 7.97
CA GLU A 54 19.66 -2.61 7.13
C GLU A 54 20.48 -3.19 5.97
N SER A 55 20.96 -4.44 6.09
CA SER A 55 21.74 -5.12 5.05
C SER A 55 20.90 -5.80 3.97
N SER A 56 19.57 -5.76 4.05
CA SER A 56 18.70 -6.32 3.00
C SER A 56 18.89 -5.54 1.70
N LYS A 57 19.26 -6.24 0.63
CA LYS A 57 19.35 -5.64 -0.72
C LYS A 57 17.97 -5.39 -1.34
N ASP A 58 16.94 -6.06 -0.83
CA ASP A 58 15.57 -5.85 -1.27
C ASP A 58 14.88 -4.85 -0.34
N THR A 59 14.80 -3.60 -0.79
CA THR A 59 14.11 -2.53 -0.07
C THR A 59 12.60 -2.70 -0.09
N ASN A 60 12.05 -3.46 -1.04
CA ASN A 60 10.61 -3.64 -1.19
C ASN A 60 10.04 -4.53 -0.07
N ALA A 61 10.83 -5.50 0.40
CA ALA A 61 10.55 -6.26 1.62
C ALA A 61 10.41 -5.36 2.86
N GLY A 62 10.86 -4.10 2.76
CA GLY A 62 10.63 -3.07 3.77
C GLY A 62 9.62 -2.00 3.45
N SER A 63 8.71 -2.27 2.52
CA SER A 63 7.49 -1.48 2.34
C SER A 63 6.71 -1.42 3.65
N VAL A 64 6.17 -0.25 3.99
CA VAL A 64 5.19 -0.13 5.07
C VAL A 64 3.82 -0.46 4.50
N VAL A 65 3.10 -1.38 5.14
CA VAL A 65 1.69 -1.62 4.84
C VAL A 65 0.87 -0.86 5.85
N ALA A 66 -0.02 0.00 5.36
CA ALA A 66 -0.88 0.81 6.19
C ALA A 66 -2.34 0.66 5.76
N ARG A 67 -3.24 0.53 6.73
CA ARG A 67 -4.68 0.51 6.55
C ARG A 67 -5.26 1.84 7.02
N LEU A 68 -5.77 2.63 6.10
CA LEU A 68 -6.52 3.85 6.42
C LEU A 68 -7.98 3.47 6.66
N VAL A 69 -8.54 3.93 7.76
CA VAL A 69 -9.95 3.76 8.13
C VAL A 69 -10.58 5.14 8.26
N TYR A 70 -11.72 5.34 7.62
CA TYR A 70 -12.56 6.52 7.76
C TYR A 70 -14.02 6.09 7.93
N GLY A 71 -14.49 6.05 9.18
CA GLY A 71 -15.76 5.44 9.55
C GLY A 71 -15.90 4.00 9.04
N GLU A 72 -16.87 3.76 8.16
CA GLU A 72 -17.13 2.46 7.53
C GLU A 72 -16.26 2.20 6.28
N ASN A 73 -15.44 3.17 5.86
CA ASN A 73 -14.59 3.07 4.68
C ASN A 73 -13.15 2.68 5.04
N SER A 74 -12.51 1.93 4.15
CA SER A 74 -11.16 1.43 4.38
C SER A 74 -10.32 1.29 3.11
N PHE A 75 -9.04 1.65 3.24
CA PHE A 75 -8.04 1.58 2.17
C PHE A 75 -6.81 0.84 2.66
N LEU A 76 -6.34 -0.15 1.90
CA LEU A 76 -5.06 -0.81 2.16
C LEU A 76 -3.99 -0.28 1.21
N LEU A 77 -2.93 0.31 1.79
CA LEU A 77 -1.78 0.85 1.09
C LEU A 77 -0.60 -0.09 1.32
N THR A 78 -0.22 -0.87 0.31
CA THR A 78 0.79 -1.93 0.47
C THR A 78 2.18 -1.56 -0.03
N GLY A 79 2.36 -0.37 -0.61
CA GLY A 79 3.63 -0.01 -1.25
C GLY A 79 4.01 -1.02 -2.33
N ASP A 80 5.25 -1.49 -2.30
CA ASP A 80 5.80 -2.45 -3.25
C ASP A 80 6.04 -3.83 -2.64
N LEU A 81 5.26 -4.16 -1.61
CA LEU A 81 5.39 -5.38 -0.83
C LEU A 81 5.45 -6.65 -1.72
N PRO A 82 6.50 -7.47 -1.59
CA PRO A 82 6.59 -8.76 -2.26
C PRO A 82 5.58 -9.77 -1.68
N GLY A 83 5.21 -10.77 -2.50
CA GLY A 83 4.31 -11.85 -2.07
C GLY A 83 4.82 -12.72 -0.91
N GLU A 84 6.12 -12.67 -0.58
CA GLU A 84 6.65 -13.34 0.62
C GLU A 84 6.13 -12.68 1.90
N GLN A 85 6.22 -11.34 1.99
CA GLN A 85 5.71 -10.60 3.15
C GLN A 85 4.17 -10.58 3.19
N GLU A 86 3.49 -10.71 2.05
CA GLU A 86 2.03 -10.94 2.04
C GLU A 86 1.65 -12.21 2.82
N LYS A 87 2.41 -13.30 2.65
CA LYS A 87 2.19 -14.55 3.39
C LYS A 87 2.45 -14.39 4.89
N GLU A 88 3.46 -13.61 5.26
CA GLU A 88 3.72 -13.30 6.67
C GLU A 88 2.53 -12.57 7.29
N ILE A 89 1.96 -11.59 6.58
CA ILE A 89 0.76 -10.86 7.04
C ILE A 89 -0.42 -11.80 7.23
N LEU A 90 -0.69 -12.67 6.25
CA LEU A 90 -1.76 -13.67 6.34
C LEU A 90 -1.56 -14.63 7.51
N ALA A 91 -0.32 -15.09 7.74
CA ALA A 91 0.00 -16.01 8.83
C ALA A 91 -0.20 -15.39 10.23
N ARG A 92 -0.16 -14.06 10.36
CA ARG A 92 -0.45 -13.36 11.62
C ARG A 92 -1.95 -13.20 11.90
N GLY A 93 -2.82 -13.43 10.93
CA GLY A 93 -4.27 -13.28 11.10
C GLY A 93 -4.71 -11.85 11.44
N ILE A 94 -3.95 -10.85 10.98
CA ILE A 94 -4.30 -9.44 11.18
C ILE A 94 -5.40 -9.08 10.21
N ASN A 95 -6.41 -8.34 10.68
CA ASN A 95 -7.48 -7.87 9.82
C ASN A 95 -6.94 -6.87 8.78
N ILE A 96 -6.92 -7.30 7.52
CA ILE A 96 -6.53 -6.47 6.37
C ILE A 96 -7.69 -6.20 5.41
N THR A 97 -8.92 -6.61 5.77
CA THR A 97 -10.11 -6.37 4.97
C THR A 97 -10.27 -4.88 4.69
N SER A 98 -10.34 -4.52 3.41
CA SER A 98 -10.38 -3.13 2.98
C SER A 98 -11.18 -2.95 1.70
N ASP A 99 -11.97 -1.88 1.62
CA ASP A 99 -12.83 -1.60 0.45
C ASP A 99 -12.00 -1.31 -0.80
N VAL A 100 -10.91 -0.58 -0.64
CA VAL A 100 -10.01 -0.18 -1.72
C VAL A 100 -8.60 -0.70 -1.44
N LEU A 101 -7.99 -1.33 -2.44
CA LEU A 101 -6.61 -1.80 -2.39
C LEU A 101 -5.74 -0.98 -3.33
N LYS A 102 -4.69 -0.33 -2.83
CA LYS A 102 -3.55 0.01 -3.69
C LYS A 102 -2.78 -1.27 -3.96
N VAL A 103 -2.75 -1.70 -5.22
CA VAL A 103 -2.13 -2.96 -5.63
C VAL A 103 -0.62 -2.92 -5.37
N SER A 104 -0.12 -3.97 -4.71
CA SER A 104 1.29 -4.13 -4.38
C SER A 104 2.16 -4.07 -5.64
N HIS A 105 3.27 -3.32 -5.56
CA HIS A 105 4.35 -3.35 -6.54
C HIS A 105 3.86 -3.12 -7.98
N HIS A 106 3.01 -2.12 -8.16
CA HIS A 106 2.50 -1.69 -9.47
C HIS A 106 1.79 -2.79 -10.28
N GLY A 107 1.33 -3.88 -9.64
CA GLY A 107 0.78 -5.05 -10.34
C GLY A 107 1.84 -6.02 -10.85
N SER A 108 2.92 -6.21 -10.08
CA SER A 108 3.92 -7.25 -10.33
C SER A 108 3.30 -8.65 -10.33
N LYS A 109 3.83 -9.56 -11.16
CA LYS A 109 3.40 -10.97 -11.16
C LYS A 109 3.70 -11.69 -9.84
N TYR A 110 4.65 -11.18 -9.06
CA TYR A 110 5.12 -11.77 -7.80
C TYR A 110 4.50 -11.17 -6.53
N SER A 111 3.56 -10.22 -6.67
CA SER A 111 2.79 -9.62 -5.58
C SER A 111 1.29 -9.78 -5.83
N SER A 112 0.49 -9.38 -4.84
CA SER A 112 -0.97 -9.54 -4.83
C SER A 112 -1.35 -10.98 -5.14
N SER A 113 -0.90 -11.89 -4.28
CA SER A 113 -1.27 -13.31 -4.35
C SER A 113 -2.78 -13.51 -4.23
N GLU A 114 -3.28 -14.65 -4.70
CA GLU A 114 -4.72 -14.94 -4.68
C GLU A 114 -5.28 -14.99 -3.25
N ASP A 115 -4.56 -15.63 -2.33
CA ASP A 115 -4.94 -15.69 -0.91
C ASP A 115 -4.95 -14.30 -0.27
N PHE A 116 -3.96 -13.45 -0.61
CA PHE A 116 -3.90 -12.08 -0.12
C PHE A 116 -5.08 -11.25 -0.62
N LEU A 117 -5.37 -11.30 -1.93
CA LEU A 117 -6.50 -10.59 -2.51
C LEU A 117 -7.84 -11.04 -1.92
N LYS A 118 -7.98 -12.34 -1.64
CA LYS A 118 -9.18 -12.90 -1.00
C LYS A 118 -9.36 -12.39 0.43
N GLU A 119 -8.28 -12.32 1.21
CA GLU A 119 -8.33 -11.82 2.60
C GLU A 119 -8.62 -10.31 2.65
N VAL A 120 -8.05 -9.54 1.73
CA VAL A 120 -8.35 -8.10 1.61
C VAL A 120 -9.80 -7.87 1.18
N GLY A 121 -10.31 -8.69 0.24
CA GLY A 121 -11.67 -8.59 -0.28
C GLY A 121 -12.07 -7.23 -0.88
N PRO A 122 -11.22 -6.55 -1.67
CA PRO A 122 -11.50 -5.18 -2.09
C PRO A 122 -12.56 -5.11 -3.19
N ARG A 123 -13.42 -4.09 -3.13
CA ARG A 123 -14.31 -3.74 -4.25
C ARG A 123 -13.55 -3.10 -5.40
N ASP A 124 -12.52 -2.31 -5.10
CA ASP A 124 -11.72 -1.56 -6.05
C ASP A 124 -10.21 -1.83 -5.83
N ALA A 125 -9.48 -2.05 -6.91
CA ALA A 125 -8.04 -2.24 -6.93
C ALA A 125 -7.37 -1.17 -7.80
N ILE A 126 -6.48 -0.40 -7.19
CA ILE A 126 -5.77 0.71 -7.82
C ILE A 126 -4.35 0.27 -8.18
N VAL A 127 -4.11 0.14 -9.48
CA VAL A 127 -2.79 -0.15 -10.03
C VAL A 127 -2.10 1.18 -10.37
N SER A 128 -1.27 1.66 -9.44
CA SER A 128 -0.42 2.83 -9.69
C SER A 128 0.74 2.39 -10.60
N VAL A 129 0.77 2.87 -11.84
CA VAL A 129 1.77 2.52 -12.86
C VAL A 129 1.88 3.64 -13.90
N GLY A 130 3.05 3.78 -14.51
CA GLY A 130 3.32 4.80 -15.53
C GLY A 130 3.00 4.34 -16.95
N LYS A 131 2.56 5.27 -17.81
CA LYS A 131 2.17 5.02 -19.23
C LYS A 131 3.29 4.46 -20.11
N SER A 132 4.54 4.72 -19.75
CA SER A 132 5.73 4.23 -20.47
C SER A 132 6.59 3.32 -19.59
N ASN A 133 5.92 2.53 -18.73
CA ASN A 133 6.62 1.64 -17.81
C ASN A 133 7.41 0.54 -18.56
N SER A 134 8.73 0.59 -18.47
CA SER A 134 9.63 -0.40 -19.07
C SER A 134 9.81 -1.67 -18.22
N TYR A 135 9.33 -1.68 -16.98
CA TYR A 135 9.45 -2.81 -16.07
C TYR A 135 8.48 -3.97 -16.38
N GLY A 136 7.57 -3.79 -17.34
CA GLY A 136 6.58 -4.81 -17.72
C GLY A 136 5.43 -4.95 -16.72
N HIS A 137 5.14 -3.88 -15.95
CA HIS A 137 3.96 -3.78 -15.10
C HIS A 137 2.89 -2.87 -15.72
N PRO A 138 1.60 -3.12 -15.44
CA PRO A 138 1.08 -4.26 -14.70
C PRO A 138 1.22 -5.55 -15.51
N ASN A 139 1.50 -6.65 -14.82
CA ASN A 139 1.58 -7.94 -15.48
C ASN A 139 0.17 -8.50 -15.72
N GLN A 140 -0.05 -9.12 -16.89
CA GLN A 140 -1.36 -9.66 -17.25
C GLN A 140 -1.85 -10.75 -16.28
N GLU A 141 -0.97 -11.59 -15.74
CA GLU A 141 -1.32 -12.59 -14.74
C GLU A 141 -1.80 -11.95 -13.44
N ALA A 142 -1.19 -10.84 -13.02
CA ALA A 142 -1.63 -10.08 -11.84
C ALA A 142 -3.02 -9.47 -12.06
N LEU A 143 -3.25 -8.84 -13.22
CA LEU A 143 -4.57 -8.30 -13.57
C LEU A 143 -5.65 -9.38 -13.60
N GLN A 144 -5.33 -10.57 -14.14
CA GLN A 144 -6.26 -11.69 -14.16
C GLN A 144 -6.57 -12.21 -12.74
N ARG A 145 -5.57 -12.30 -11.85
CA ARG A 145 -5.81 -12.69 -10.45
C ARG A 145 -6.73 -11.71 -9.74
N ILE A 146 -6.51 -10.40 -9.92
CA ILE A 146 -7.34 -9.35 -9.31
C ILE A 146 -8.78 -9.43 -9.87
N ALA A 147 -8.94 -9.51 -11.19
CA ALA A 147 -10.26 -9.56 -11.83
C ALA A 147 -11.06 -10.80 -11.42
N LYS A 148 -10.41 -11.94 -11.17
CA LYS A 148 -11.06 -13.18 -10.70
C LYS A 148 -11.74 -13.03 -9.33
N GLN A 149 -11.33 -12.05 -8.51
CA GLN A 149 -11.97 -11.77 -7.22
C GLN A 149 -13.26 -10.93 -7.35
N GLY A 150 -13.65 -10.54 -8.58
CA GLY A 150 -14.78 -9.63 -8.80
C GLY A 150 -14.46 -8.17 -8.51
N THR A 151 -13.19 -7.84 -8.26
CA THR A 151 -12.70 -6.49 -7.98
C THR A 151 -12.62 -5.64 -9.24
N LYS A 152 -13.06 -4.39 -9.17
CA LYS A 152 -12.89 -3.40 -10.25
C LYS A 152 -11.45 -2.90 -10.29
N ILE A 153 -10.83 -2.93 -11.47
CA ILE A 153 -9.44 -2.49 -11.64
C ILE A 153 -9.42 -1.07 -12.22
N PHE A 154 -8.67 -0.19 -11.58
CA PHE A 154 -8.38 1.15 -12.08
C PHE A 154 -6.87 1.35 -12.19
N ARG A 155 -6.40 1.97 -13.29
CA ARG A 155 -4.98 2.15 -13.55
C ARG A 155 -4.63 3.60 -13.82
N THR A 156 -3.54 4.08 -13.21
CA THR A 156 -3.13 5.49 -13.34
C THR A 156 -2.52 5.82 -14.71
N ASP A 157 -2.01 4.82 -15.45
CA ASP A 157 -1.53 5.03 -16.82
C ASP A 157 -2.64 5.26 -17.85
N GLU A 158 -3.86 4.80 -17.53
CA GLU A 158 -5.05 4.97 -18.35
C GLU A 158 -5.88 6.19 -17.91
N LEU A 159 -6.02 6.40 -16.60
CA LEU A 159 -6.95 7.38 -16.03
C LEU A 159 -6.27 8.62 -15.44
N GLY A 160 -4.94 8.63 -15.32
CA GLY A 160 -4.22 9.65 -14.56
C GLY A 160 -4.44 9.49 -13.06
N ASP A 161 -4.70 10.59 -12.37
CA ASP A 161 -4.96 10.58 -10.94
C ASP A 161 -6.29 9.89 -10.62
N ILE A 162 -6.27 9.00 -9.62
CA ILE A 162 -7.48 8.34 -9.12
C ILE A 162 -7.78 8.93 -7.76
N VAL A 163 -8.91 9.63 -7.67
CA VAL A 163 -9.31 10.39 -6.48
C VAL A 163 -10.56 9.76 -5.88
N TYR A 164 -10.55 9.56 -4.56
CA TYR A 164 -11.74 9.21 -3.78
C TYR A 164 -12.17 10.42 -2.96
N GLU A 165 -13.47 10.70 -2.96
CA GLU A 165 -14.10 11.71 -2.12
C GLU A 165 -14.94 11.01 -1.04
N CYS A 166 -14.61 11.29 0.22
CA CYS A 166 -15.23 10.69 1.39
C CYS A 166 -15.90 11.81 2.20
N GLN A 167 -17.19 12.03 1.97
CA GLN A 167 -17.90 13.17 2.56
C GLN A 167 -18.27 12.93 4.03
N GLU A 168 -18.73 11.72 4.35
CA GLU A 168 -19.16 11.34 5.69
C GLU A 168 -18.56 9.98 6.07
N PRO A 169 -18.28 9.72 7.37
CA PRO A 169 -17.66 8.47 7.82
C PRO A 169 -18.47 7.22 7.46
N ASN A 170 -19.80 7.30 7.50
CA ASN A 170 -20.71 6.17 7.28
C ASN A 170 -21.31 6.16 5.86
N VAL A 171 -20.76 6.96 4.94
CA VAL A 171 -21.16 6.97 3.54
C VAL A 171 -20.01 6.45 2.71
N GLU A 172 -20.32 5.57 1.78
CA GLU A 172 -19.34 4.98 0.89
C GLU A 172 -18.55 6.06 0.12
N CYS A 173 -17.22 6.08 0.30
CA CYS A 173 -16.31 6.94 -0.45
C CYS A 173 -16.45 6.70 -1.95
N GLN A 174 -16.68 7.77 -2.71
CA GLN A 174 -16.92 7.67 -4.14
C GLN A 174 -15.67 8.03 -4.94
N LYS A 175 -15.33 7.22 -5.95
CA LYS A 175 -14.29 7.56 -6.90
C LYS A 175 -14.78 8.73 -7.77
N LYS A 176 -14.02 9.82 -7.81
CA LYS A 176 -14.28 10.94 -8.73
C LYS A 176 -13.92 10.53 -10.16
N TYR A 177 -14.69 11.02 -11.13
CA TYR A 177 -14.43 10.82 -12.57
C TYR A 177 -13.68 12.00 -13.15
#